data_AF-A0A7W4EY79-F1
#
_entry.id   AF-A0A7W4EY79-F1
#
_cell.length_a   1.000
_cell.length_b   1.000
_cell.length_c   1.000
_cell.angle_alpha   90.00
_cell.angle_beta   90.00
_cell.angle_gamma   90.00
#
_symmetry.space_group_name_H-M   'P 1'
#
loop_
_entity.id
_entity.type
_entity.pdbx_description
1 polymer ?
#
loop_
_entity_poly.entity_id
_entity_poly.type
_entity_poly.pdbx_seq_one_letter_code
_entity_poly.pdbx_strand_id
1 'polypeptide(L)'
;MKKLVFALGAVAMLSMVSCGKKETPAEKPAAEAAADSTAQEAAQPAAEEKAAEGVAGALSEVPKFSNEETQKFAEEYAAYYKEVLEASKAKDAAKIAELGQKGQDLAKSAQEKMTKMSAEDAKVWGEWAQKIATEVAAAAQAQ
;
A
#
# COMPACT_ATOMS: atom_id res chain seq x y z
N MET A 1 12.39 14.04 27.13
CA MET A 1 12.66 13.07 28.23
C MET A 1 11.40 12.21 28.37
N LYS A 2 11.37 10.89 28.21
CA LYS A 2 12.25 9.83 28.72
C LYS A 2 12.62 8.84 27.62
N LYS A 3 13.81 8.28 27.74
CA LYS A 3 14.47 7.34 26.82
C LYS A 3 13.85 5.96 27.01
N LEU A 4 13.37 5.33 25.94
CA LEU A 4 13.20 3.89 25.90
C LEU A 4 14.25 3.30 24.96
N VAL A 5 15.12 2.54 25.61
CA VAL A 5 16.27 1.82 25.09
C VAL A 5 15.73 0.66 24.27
N PHE A 6 15.88 0.71 22.94
CA PHE A 6 15.64 -0.45 22.09
C PHE A 6 16.94 -1.26 22.04
N ALA A 7 17.06 -2.20 22.97
CA ALA A 7 18.18 -3.12 23.05
C ALA A 7 18.05 -4.19 21.96
N LEU A 8 18.99 -4.14 21.02
CA LEU A 8 19.42 -5.23 20.15
C LEU A 8 19.53 -6.54 20.94
N GLY A 9 18.92 -7.64 20.47
CA GLY A 9 19.07 -8.92 21.14
C GLY A 9 18.48 -10.13 20.42
N ALA A 10 19.40 -10.93 19.86
CA ALA A 10 19.33 -12.38 19.64
C ALA A 10 18.48 -12.94 18.48
N VAL A 11 19.22 -13.20 17.39
CA VAL A 11 19.07 -14.37 16.52
C VAL A 11 18.84 -15.65 17.34
N ALA A 12 17.79 -16.40 17.03
CA ALA A 12 17.66 -17.82 17.33
C ALA A 12 17.09 -18.53 16.11
N MET A 13 17.97 -19.23 15.39
CA MET A 13 17.64 -20.23 14.38
C MET A 13 17.11 -21.53 15.03
N LEU A 14 16.47 -22.34 14.19
CA LEU A 14 16.22 -23.80 14.29
C LEU A 14 14.98 -24.29 15.05
N SER A 15 14.02 -24.80 14.27
CA SER A 15 13.52 -26.20 14.34
C SER A 15 12.52 -26.43 13.19
N MET A 16 12.96 -26.94 12.03
CA MET A 16 12.88 -28.36 11.66
C MET A 16 11.54 -29.05 11.99
N VAL A 17 10.81 -29.37 10.92
CA VAL A 17 10.15 -30.66 10.66
C VAL A 17 9.26 -31.19 11.79
N SER A 18 7.95 -31.01 11.62
CA SER A 18 6.97 -32.01 12.02
C SER A 18 6.27 -32.55 10.79
N CYS A 19 7.01 -33.36 10.02
CA CYS A 19 6.47 -34.20 8.98
C CYS A 19 5.63 -35.30 9.64
N GLY A 20 4.33 -35.30 9.36
CA GLY A 20 3.45 -36.43 9.66
C GLY A 20 3.89 -37.66 8.86
N LYS A 21 4.45 -38.64 9.58
CA LYS A 21 4.29 -40.10 9.42
C LYS A 21 3.83 -40.64 8.04
N LYS A 22 4.73 -41.26 7.26
CA LYS A 22 4.76 -42.72 6.87
C LYS A 22 5.66 -43.03 5.64
N GLU A 23 6.55 -43.98 5.90
CA GLU A 23 7.28 -45.01 5.11
C GLU A 23 7.20 -45.09 3.54
N THR A 24 8.38 -45.38 2.97
CA THR A 24 8.90 -45.56 1.57
C THR A 24 8.46 -46.87 0.84
N PRO A 25 8.93 -47.27 -0.39
CA PRO A 25 9.56 -46.61 -1.59
C PRO A 25 9.08 -47.11 -3.01
N ALA A 26 9.70 -46.58 -4.09
CA ALA A 26 9.74 -46.99 -5.53
C ALA A 26 8.59 -46.45 -6.43
N GLU A 27 8.78 -45.82 -7.60
CA GLU A 27 9.65 -46.12 -8.76
C GLU A 27 9.89 -44.83 -9.61
N LYS A 28 10.92 -44.85 -10.48
CA LYS A 28 11.35 -43.81 -11.47
C LYS A 28 10.32 -43.67 -12.64
N PRO A 29 10.36 -42.63 -13.53
CA PRO A 29 11.56 -41.94 -14.02
C PRO A 29 11.50 -40.40 -14.08
N ALA A 30 12.71 -39.83 -14.12
CA ALA A 30 12.98 -38.45 -14.43
C ALA A 30 12.52 -38.11 -15.86
N ALA A 31 11.62 -37.14 -15.98
CA ALA A 31 11.43 -36.35 -17.17
C ALA A 31 10.92 -34.96 -16.74
N GLU A 32 11.67 -33.94 -17.17
CA GLU A 32 11.22 -32.59 -17.44
C GLU A 32 10.53 -31.81 -16.31
N ALA A 33 11.32 -31.04 -15.58
CA ALA A 33 10.89 -29.74 -15.04
C ALA A 33 12.13 -28.88 -14.75
N ALA A 34 12.88 -28.56 -15.80
CA ALA A 34 13.92 -27.54 -15.75
C ALA A 34 13.47 -26.36 -16.62
N ALA A 35 12.36 -25.71 -16.25
CA ALA A 35 11.89 -24.47 -16.86
C ALA A 35 10.82 -23.77 -16.00
N ASP A 36 11.04 -23.61 -14.70
CA ASP A 36 10.13 -22.77 -13.89
C ASP A 36 10.88 -22.09 -12.75
N SER A 37 11.79 -21.20 -13.10
CA SER A 37 12.40 -20.27 -12.13
C SER A 37 12.56 -18.87 -12.70
N THR A 38 12.16 -18.63 -13.95
CA THR A 38 12.21 -17.31 -14.60
C THR A 38 10.85 -16.61 -14.63
N ALA A 39 9.74 -17.35 -14.43
CA ALA A 39 8.38 -16.78 -14.46
C ALA A 39 7.98 -16.08 -13.15
N GLN A 40 8.54 -16.53 -12.01
CA GLN A 40 8.14 -16.00 -10.70
C GLN A 40 8.74 -14.62 -10.40
N GLU A 41 9.92 -14.30 -10.94
CA GLU A 41 10.60 -13.02 -10.72
C GLU A 41 10.08 -11.89 -11.64
N ALA A 42 9.51 -12.23 -12.80
CA ALA A 42 8.90 -11.26 -13.71
C ALA A 42 7.44 -10.92 -13.36
N ALA A 43 6.73 -11.81 -12.66
CA ALA A 43 5.33 -11.63 -12.29
C ALA A 43 5.13 -10.66 -11.11
N GLN A 44 6.09 -10.62 -10.17
CA GLN A 44 6.04 -9.75 -9.00
C GLN A 44 6.08 -8.25 -9.34
N PRO A 45 7.06 -7.74 -10.14
CA PRO A 45 7.11 -6.32 -10.48
C PRO A 45 5.91 -5.88 -11.33
N ALA A 46 5.39 -6.76 -12.19
CA ALA A 46 4.21 -6.45 -13.01
C ALA A 46 2.91 -6.37 -12.18
N ALA A 47 2.76 -7.20 -11.15
CA ALA A 47 1.61 -7.15 -10.24
C ALA A 47 1.65 -5.91 -9.34
N GLU A 48 2.83 -5.55 -8.84
CA GLU A 48 3.08 -4.39 -7.99
C GLU A 48 2.86 -3.06 -8.73
N GLU A 49 3.27 -2.99 -10.00
CA GLU A 49 3.05 -1.81 -10.86
C GLU A 49 1.55 -1.61 -11.13
N LYS A 50 0.84 -2.67 -11.52
CA LYS A 50 -0.61 -2.62 -11.80
C LYS A 50 -1.44 -2.23 -10.57
N ALA A 51 -1.00 -2.70 -9.41
CA ALA A 51 -1.54 -2.34 -8.11
C ALA A 51 -1.39 -0.85 -7.80
N ALA A 52 -0.19 -0.29 -8.01
CA ALA A 52 0.05 1.14 -7.82
C ALA A 52 -0.74 2.00 -8.84
N GLU A 53 -0.92 1.52 -10.06
CA GLU A 53 -1.77 2.15 -11.08
C GLU A 53 -3.24 2.19 -10.67
N GLY A 54 -3.78 1.13 -10.05
CA GLY A 54 -5.15 1.10 -9.54
C GLY A 54 -5.40 2.19 -8.48
N VAL A 55 -4.48 2.32 -7.53
CA VAL A 55 -4.54 3.38 -6.51
C VAL A 55 -4.42 4.77 -7.15
N ALA A 56 -3.49 4.97 -8.07
CA ALA A 56 -3.32 6.23 -8.79
C ALA A 56 -4.55 6.60 -9.63
N GLY A 57 -5.23 5.60 -10.21
CA GLY A 57 -6.49 5.74 -10.93
C GLY A 57 -7.61 6.23 -10.01
N ALA A 58 -7.85 5.55 -8.89
CA ALA A 58 -8.85 5.97 -7.91
C ALA A 58 -8.60 7.37 -7.35
N LEU A 59 -7.33 7.74 -7.11
CA LEU A 59 -6.95 9.10 -6.69
C LEU A 59 -7.14 10.14 -7.80
N SER A 60 -7.18 9.74 -9.08
CA SER A 60 -7.45 10.66 -10.20
C SER A 60 -8.93 10.96 -10.39
N GLU A 61 -9.81 10.08 -9.92
CA GLU A 61 -11.25 10.24 -9.97
C GLU A 61 -11.77 11.03 -8.76
N VAL A 62 -11.16 12.19 -8.49
CA VAL A 62 -11.61 13.09 -7.44
C VAL A 62 -13.06 13.47 -7.74
N PRO A 63 -14.03 13.13 -6.87
CA PRO A 63 -15.43 13.41 -7.13
C PRO A 63 -15.69 14.91 -6.99
N LYS A 64 -16.83 15.34 -7.54
CA LYS A 64 -17.26 16.72 -7.39
C LYS A 64 -17.99 16.90 -6.07
N PHE A 65 -17.49 17.83 -5.26
CA PHE A 65 -18.11 18.23 -4.00
C PHE A 65 -18.93 19.52 -4.18
N SER A 66 -19.94 19.67 -3.32
CA SER A 66 -20.79 20.86 -3.28
C SER A 66 -20.09 22.03 -2.60
N ASN A 67 -19.19 21.74 -1.66
CA ASN A 67 -18.38 22.73 -0.96
C ASN A 67 -17.00 22.90 -1.63
N GLU A 68 -16.63 24.14 -1.99
CA GLU A 68 -15.34 24.45 -2.62
C GLU A 68 -14.12 24.14 -1.73
N GLU A 69 -14.25 24.31 -0.42
CA GLU A 69 -13.19 23.99 0.54
C GLU A 69 -12.95 22.48 0.62
N THR A 70 -14.04 21.70 0.57
CA THR A 70 -13.98 20.24 0.48
C THR A 70 -13.39 19.78 -0.85
N GLN A 71 -13.79 20.41 -1.95
CA GLN A 71 -13.24 20.12 -3.28
C GLN A 71 -11.72 20.31 -3.30
N LYS A 72 -11.22 21.45 -2.81
CA LYS A 72 -9.78 21.73 -2.72
C LYS A 72 -9.06 20.71 -1.84
N PHE A 73 -9.66 20.34 -0.70
CA PHE A 73 -9.07 19.34 0.18
C PHE A 73 -8.97 17.96 -0.48
N ALA A 74 -9.98 17.55 -1.25
CA ALA A 74 -9.95 16.29 -1.99
C ALA A 74 -8.88 16.30 -3.09
N GLU A 75 -8.71 17.42 -3.79
CA GLU A 75 -7.64 17.61 -4.79
C GLU A 75 -6.25 17.58 -4.15
N GLU A 76 -6.06 18.24 -3.00
CA GLU A 76 -4.82 18.20 -2.22
C GLU A 76 -4.51 16.80 -1.71
N TYR A 77 -5.52 16.08 -1.22
CA TYR A 77 -5.41 14.69 -0.79
C TYR A 77 -4.98 13.78 -1.94
N ALA A 78 -5.65 13.89 -3.09
CA ALA A 78 -5.32 13.13 -4.29
C ALA A 78 -3.88 13.40 -4.77
N ALA A 79 -3.50 14.68 -4.85
CA ALA A 79 -2.17 15.09 -5.27
C ALA A 79 -1.10 14.57 -4.31
N TYR A 80 -1.33 14.69 -3.01
CA TYR A 80 -0.42 14.20 -1.98
C TYR A 80 -0.13 12.70 -2.13
N TYR A 81 -1.17 11.85 -2.21
CA TYR A 81 -0.94 10.41 -2.31
C TYR A 81 -0.36 9.99 -3.66
N LYS A 82 -0.62 10.73 -4.74
CA LYS A 82 0.09 10.54 -6.02
C LYS A 82 1.58 10.83 -5.87
N GLU A 83 1.95 11.94 -5.25
CA GLU A 83 3.36 12.25 -4.97
C GLU A 83 4.01 11.18 -4.08
N VAL A 84 3.28 10.63 -3.10
CA VAL A 84 3.77 9.52 -2.26
C VAL A 84 4.02 8.26 -3.08
N LEU A 85 3.10 7.88 -3.97
CA LEU A 85 3.27 6.72 -4.84
C LEU A 85 4.47 6.90 -5.78
N GLU A 86 4.61 8.06 -6.41
CA GLU A 86 5.72 8.35 -7.31
C GLU A 86 7.07 8.40 -6.55
N ALA A 87 7.12 9.02 -5.37
CA ALA A 87 8.32 9.03 -4.54
C ALA A 87 8.70 7.62 -4.04
N SER A 88 7.72 6.78 -3.75
CA SER A 88 7.93 5.37 -3.35
C SER A 88 8.49 4.54 -4.51
N LYS A 89 7.92 4.68 -5.72
CA LYS A 89 8.44 4.04 -6.95
C LYS A 89 9.87 4.50 -7.25
N ALA A 90 10.13 5.80 -7.12
CA ALA A 90 11.46 6.39 -7.34
C ALA A 90 12.45 6.09 -6.21
N LYS A 91 12.00 5.52 -5.08
CA LYS A 91 12.79 5.32 -3.85
C LYS A 91 13.44 6.62 -3.36
N ASP A 92 12.76 7.75 -3.57
CA ASP A 92 13.25 9.09 -3.24
C ASP A 92 13.00 9.39 -1.76
N ALA A 93 13.97 9.03 -0.92
CA ALA A 93 13.90 9.23 0.52
C ALA A 93 13.77 10.71 0.93
N ALA A 94 14.32 11.65 0.14
CA ALA A 94 14.21 13.08 0.44
C ALA A 94 12.78 13.57 0.19
N LYS A 95 12.18 13.16 -0.93
CA LYS A 95 10.78 13.48 -1.25
C LYS A 95 9.81 12.81 -0.28
N ILE A 96 10.05 11.55 0.12
CA ILE A 96 9.28 10.86 1.16
C ILE A 96 9.32 11.64 2.49
N ALA A 97 10.47 12.18 2.89
CA ALA A 97 10.60 12.97 4.11
C ALA A 97 9.82 14.30 4.04
N GLU A 98 9.89 15.01 2.91
CA GLU A 98 9.10 16.23 2.65
C GLU A 98 7.59 15.93 2.70
N LEU A 99 7.18 14.84 2.04
CA LEU A 99 5.80 14.37 2.05
C LEU A 99 5.36 13.96 3.45
N GLY A 100 6.25 13.42 4.29
CA GLY A 100 5.96 13.16 5.70
C GLY A 100 5.45 14.39 6.45
N GLN A 101 6.04 15.58 6.21
CA GLN A 101 5.52 16.82 6.77
C GLN A 101 4.19 17.24 6.14
N LYS A 102 4.09 17.21 4.80
CA LYS A 102 2.86 17.56 4.07
C LYS A 102 1.68 16.69 4.51
N GLY A 103 1.91 15.41 4.76
CA GLY A 103 0.92 14.47 5.28
C GLY A 103 0.42 14.83 6.67
N GLN A 104 1.29 15.32 7.56
CA GLN A 104 0.89 15.79 8.88
C GLN A 104 0.00 17.04 8.81
N ASP A 105 0.34 17.99 7.94
CA ASP A 105 -0.45 19.20 7.76
C ASP A 105 -1.79 18.91 7.07
N LEU A 106 -1.79 18.01 6.09
CA LEU A 106 -3.02 17.49 5.49
C LEU A 106 -3.90 16.77 6.52
N ALA A 107 -3.33 15.99 7.43
CA ALA A 107 -4.08 15.31 8.49
C ALA A 107 -4.73 16.31 9.47
N LYS A 108 -4.04 17.40 9.84
CA LYS A 108 -4.63 18.48 10.65
C LYS A 108 -5.76 19.18 9.90
N SER A 109 -5.53 19.50 8.62
CA SER A 109 -6.52 20.08 7.72
C SER A 109 -7.76 19.18 7.59
N ALA A 110 -7.56 17.87 7.48
CA ALA A 110 -8.62 16.87 7.43
C ALA A 110 -9.50 16.90 8.68
N GLN A 111 -8.91 16.93 9.88
CA GLN A 111 -9.66 16.96 11.13
C GLN A 111 -10.56 18.20 11.22
N GLU A 112 -10.07 19.36 10.77
CA GLU A 112 -10.86 20.58 10.75
C GLU A 112 -11.99 20.51 9.70
N LYS A 113 -11.65 20.13 8.46
CA LYS A 113 -12.56 20.18 7.31
C LYS A 113 -13.63 19.10 7.34
N MET A 114 -13.31 17.88 7.78
CA MET A 114 -14.28 16.79 7.85
C MET A 114 -15.42 17.08 8.83
N THR A 115 -15.17 17.84 9.91
CA THR A 115 -16.24 18.23 10.85
C THR A 115 -17.18 19.29 10.29
N LYS A 116 -16.77 20.00 9.23
CA LYS A 116 -17.51 21.07 8.57
C LYS A 116 -18.16 20.62 7.25
N MET A 117 -17.91 19.38 6.82
CA MET A 117 -18.53 18.83 5.61
C MET A 117 -20.05 18.70 5.78
N SER A 118 -20.77 18.95 4.69
CA SER A 118 -22.17 18.58 4.60
C SER A 118 -22.32 17.05 4.66
N ALA A 119 -23.50 16.55 5.01
CA ALA A 119 -23.76 15.11 5.01
C ALA A 119 -23.60 14.50 3.60
N GLU A 120 -23.95 15.26 2.56
CA GLU A 120 -23.77 14.85 1.16
C GLU A 120 -22.29 14.75 0.80
N ASP A 121 -21.50 15.78 1.11
CA ASP A 121 -20.05 15.77 0.86
C ASP A 121 -19.35 14.67 1.67
N ALA A 122 -19.75 14.45 2.92
CA ALA A 122 -19.22 13.38 3.76
C ALA A 122 -19.50 11.98 3.17
N LYS A 123 -20.70 11.79 2.57
CA LYS A 123 -21.04 10.55 1.87
C LYS A 123 -20.15 10.36 0.63
N VAL A 124 -20.06 11.38 -0.22
CA VAL A 124 -19.24 11.34 -1.44
C VAL A 124 -17.77 11.09 -1.10
N TRP A 125 -17.28 11.75 -0.04
CA TRP A 125 -15.94 11.52 0.49
C TRP A 125 -15.75 10.06 0.95
N GLY A 126 -16.69 9.53 1.72
CA GLY A 126 -16.65 8.15 2.21
C GLY A 126 -16.62 7.12 1.09
N GLU A 127 -17.45 7.29 0.06
CA GLU A 127 -17.48 6.41 -1.12
C GLU A 127 -16.14 6.44 -1.88
N TRP A 128 -15.59 7.63 -2.09
CA TRP A 128 -14.30 7.80 -2.75
C TRP A 128 -13.13 7.24 -1.92
N ALA A 129 -13.09 7.52 -0.62
CA ALA A 129 -12.09 6.98 0.29
C ALA A 129 -12.14 5.45 0.37
N GLN A 130 -13.35 4.86 0.34
CA GLN A 130 -13.51 3.41 0.29
C GLN A 130 -12.97 2.82 -1.02
N LYS A 131 -13.18 3.49 -2.16
CA LYS A 131 -12.61 3.07 -3.45
C LYS A 131 -11.09 3.03 -3.37
N ILE A 132 -10.48 4.12 -2.88
CA ILE A 132 -9.02 4.19 -2.67
C ILE A 132 -8.56 3.07 -1.74
N ALA A 133 -9.23 2.86 -0.60
CA ALA A 133 -8.87 1.81 0.35
C ALA A 133 -8.96 0.40 -0.27
N THR A 134 -9.93 0.17 -1.16
CA THR A 134 -10.07 -1.09 -1.90
C THR A 134 -8.88 -1.32 -2.83
N GLU A 135 -8.50 -0.30 -3.60
CA GLU A 135 -7.33 -0.37 -4.47
C GLU A 135 -6.03 -0.53 -3.67
N VAL A 136 -5.89 0.14 -2.53
CA VAL A 136 -4.73 0.00 -1.64
C VAL A 136 -4.67 -1.39 -1.03
N ALA A 137 -5.80 -1.96 -0.62
CA ALA A 137 -5.86 -3.32 -0.12
C ALA A 137 -5.51 -4.33 -1.22
N ALA A 138 -6.03 -4.14 -2.43
CA ALA A 138 -5.65 -4.94 -3.60
C ALA A 138 -4.14 -4.84 -3.88
N ALA A 139 -3.59 -3.63 -3.78
CA ALA A 139 -2.17 -3.37 -3.96
C ALA A 139 -1.29 -4.07 -2.92
N ALA A 140 -1.71 -4.07 -1.65
CA ALA A 140 -1.01 -4.76 -0.58
C ALA A 140 -1.05 -6.29 -0.70
N GLN A 141 -2.10 -6.86 -1.32
CA GLN A 141 -2.19 -8.30 -1.60
C GLN A 141 -1.36 -8.72 -2.83
N ALA A 142 -0.93 -7.77 -3.66
CA ALA A 142 -0.14 -8.01 -4.86
C ALA A 142 1.39 -8.00 -4.62
N GLN A 143 1.83 -7.68 -3.39
CA GLN A 143 3.24 -7.64 -2.98
C GLN A 143 3.73 -9.00 -2.45
#